data_AF-A0A0H5PQC6-F1
#
_entry.id   AF-A0A0H5PQC6-F1
#
_cell.length_a   1.000
_cell.length_b   1.000
_cell.length_c   1.000
_cell.angle_alpha   90.00
_cell.angle_beta   90.00
_cell.angle_gamma   90.00
#
_symmetry.space_group_name_H-M   'P 1'
#
loop_
_entity.id
_entity.type
_entity.pdbx_description
1 polymer ?
#
loop_
_entity_poly.entity_id
_entity_poly.type
_entity_poly.pdbx_seq_one_letter_code
_entity_poly.pdbx_strand_id
1 'polypeptide(L)'
;MSTESPDERVEELRNQVASLSEALVEMRNQHRLLSTKVERVDATAARSSQGLDEFETALGVLADRLASAAPGEAPAAAAPSGAGDGASSAPPAAIPDGADPDQIDMDVLLEWVIANIGEWAQRKLPRSTTSSANGAICWCSEWYEHPEAVTVLWSLRRSWLEAVVQPGAAMAVYFRDFFYPLLRNLTDPAGPFYACTPDKHDPEAKFVPVVPASFRP
;
A
#
# COMPACT_ATOMS: atom_id res chain seq x y z
N MET A 1 -59.96 40.87 18.61
CA MET A 1 -58.74 40.22 19.13
C MET A 1 -59.16 38.89 19.70
N SER A 2 -59.22 37.86 18.85
CA SER A 2 -59.66 36.52 19.25
C SER A 2 -58.59 35.92 20.14
N THR A 3 -58.95 35.61 21.38
CA THR A 3 -58.09 34.96 22.35
C THR A 3 -58.00 33.48 22.00
N GLU A 4 -56.81 33.05 21.58
CA GLU A 4 -56.43 31.66 21.32
C GLU A 4 -56.84 30.75 22.50
N SER A 5 -57.44 29.60 22.20
CA SER A 5 -57.92 28.69 23.24
C SER A 5 -56.74 28.11 24.02
N PRO A 6 -56.81 27.99 25.36
CA PRO A 6 -55.72 27.44 26.16
C PRO A 6 -55.30 26.02 25.71
N ASP A 7 -56.21 25.22 25.16
CA ASP A 7 -55.89 23.88 24.62
C ASP A 7 -55.07 23.94 23.32
N GLU A 8 -55.39 24.87 22.41
CA GLU A 8 -54.63 25.06 21.15
C GLU A 8 -53.19 25.47 21.45
N ARG A 9 -53.01 26.35 22.44
CA ARG A 9 -51.68 26.80 22.87
C ARG A 9 -50.87 25.70 23.54
N VAL A 10 -51.52 24.78 24.25
CA VAL A 10 -50.85 23.61 24.85
C VAL A 10 -50.42 22.62 23.78
N GLU A 11 -51.22 22.42 22.73
CA GLU A 11 -50.89 21.53 21.62
C GLU A 11 -49.74 22.07 20.76
N GLU A 12 -49.74 23.38 20.49
CA GLU A 12 -48.62 24.06 19.82
C GLU A 12 -47.30 23.92 20.62
N LEU A 13 -47.34 24.13 21.94
CA LEU A 13 -46.16 23.94 22.80
C LEU A 13 -45.65 22.49 22.79
N ARG A 14 -46.54 21.50 22.74
CA ARG A 14 -46.13 20.08 22.64
C ARG A 14 -45.44 19.79 21.32
N ASN A 15 -45.95 20.32 20.21
CA ASN A 15 -45.34 20.18 18.89
C ASN A 15 -43.96 20.86 18.82
N GLN A 16 -43.83 22.05 19.41
CA GLN A 16 -42.54 22.75 19.51
C GLN A 16 -41.53 21.97 20.35
N VAL A 17 -41.94 21.41 21.49
CA VAL A 17 -41.05 20.57 22.32
C VAL A 17 -40.62 19.31 21.58
N ALA A 18 -41.51 18.67 20.83
CA ALA A 18 -41.17 17.50 20.01
C ALA A 18 -40.13 17.84 18.93
N SER A 19 -40.34 18.93 18.20
CA SER A 19 -39.40 19.44 17.19
C SER A 19 -38.03 19.78 17.77
N LEU A 20 -37.99 20.47 18.92
CA LEU A 20 -36.74 20.79 19.62
C LEU A 20 -36.01 19.52 20.09
N SER A 21 -36.74 18.51 20.55
CA SER A 21 -36.14 17.23 20.96
C SER A 21 -35.49 16.49 19.79
N GLU A 22 -36.13 16.50 18.62
CA GLU A 22 -35.58 15.91 17.39
C GLU A 22 -34.33 16.66 16.94
N ALA A 23 -34.36 17.99 16.94
CA ALA A 23 -33.21 18.82 16.60
C ALA A 23 -32.01 18.61 17.55
N LEU A 24 -32.25 18.42 18.85
CA LEU A 24 -31.19 18.11 19.82
C LEU A 24 -30.59 16.72 19.58
N VAL A 25 -31.40 15.73 19.22
CA VAL A 25 -30.92 14.39 18.87
C VAL A 25 -30.04 14.45 17.63
N GLU A 26 -30.46 15.19 16.60
CA GLU A 26 -29.70 15.37 15.37
C GLU A 26 -28.37 16.09 15.62
N MET A 27 -28.39 17.21 16.36
CA MET A 27 -27.17 17.94 16.72
C MET A 27 -26.19 17.05 17.50
N ARG A 28 -26.69 16.22 18.43
CA ARG A 28 -25.85 15.26 19.17
C ARG A 28 -25.23 14.21 18.25
N ASN A 29 -25.98 13.72 17.27
CA ASN A 29 -25.47 12.75 16.29
C ASN A 29 -24.38 13.38 15.42
N GLN A 30 -24.60 14.62 14.96
CA GLN A 30 -23.60 15.39 14.22
C GLN A 30 -22.35 15.66 15.05
N HIS A 31 -22.49 16.04 16.31
CA HIS A 31 -21.36 16.23 17.22
C HIS A 31 -20.57 14.93 17.41
N ARG A 32 -21.25 13.79 17.60
CA ARG A 32 -20.59 12.48 17.72
C ARG A 32 -19.81 12.14 16.44
N LEU A 33 -20.40 12.36 15.27
CA LEU A 33 -19.73 12.14 14.00
C LEU A 33 -18.49 13.03 13.84
N LEU A 34 -18.61 14.33 14.17
CA LEU A 34 -17.49 15.25 14.10
C LEU A 34 -16.37 14.86 15.07
N SER A 35 -16.70 14.46 16.30
CA SER A 35 -15.72 13.95 17.28
C SER A 35 -14.92 12.79 16.70
N THR A 36 -15.61 11.77 16.14
CA THR A 36 -14.92 10.61 15.54
C THR A 36 -14.04 10.99 14.34
N LYS A 37 -14.43 12.01 13.56
CA LYS A 37 -13.62 12.51 12.45
C LYS A 37 -12.37 13.22 12.96
N VAL A 38 -12.49 14.04 14.00
CA VAL A 38 -11.36 14.73 14.64
C VAL A 38 -10.37 13.71 15.20
N GLU A 39 -10.85 12.72 15.97
CA GLU A 39 -10.02 11.64 16.52
C GLU A 39 -9.24 10.88 15.42
N ARG A 40 -9.88 10.61 14.27
CA ARG A 40 -9.21 9.95 13.14
C ARG A 40 -8.16 10.84 12.48
N VAL A 41 -8.41 12.14 12.36
CA VAL A 41 -7.44 13.10 11.83
C VAL A 41 -6.25 13.21 12.75
N ASP A 42 -6.48 13.33 14.06
CA ASP A 42 -5.42 13.41 15.07
C ASP A 42 -4.54 12.15 15.07
N ALA A 43 -5.16 10.97 15.01
CA ALA A 43 -4.42 9.71 14.91
C ALA A 43 -3.57 9.63 13.62
N THR A 44 -4.04 10.23 12.54
CA THR A 44 -3.29 10.29 11.27
C THR A 44 -2.12 11.27 11.35
N ALA A 45 -2.36 12.46 11.93
CA ALA A 45 -1.31 13.44 12.17
C ALA A 45 -0.20 12.88 13.07
N ALA A 46 -0.55 12.15 14.13
CA ALA A 46 0.42 11.51 15.02
C ALA A 46 1.30 10.46 14.31
N ARG A 47 0.72 9.64 13.42
CA ARG A 47 1.51 8.69 12.61
C ARG A 47 2.44 9.42 11.64
N SER A 48 1.98 10.51 11.03
CA SER A 48 2.81 11.31 10.12
C SER A 48 3.97 11.99 10.86
N SER A 49 3.75 12.54 12.06
CA SER A 49 4.85 13.12 12.85
C SER A 49 5.87 12.07 13.27
N GLN A 50 5.40 10.91 13.73
CA GLN A 50 6.28 9.80 14.08
C GLN A 50 7.15 9.36 12.88
N GLY A 51 6.56 9.23 11.69
CA GLY A 51 7.33 8.91 10.49
C GLY A 51 8.40 9.95 10.15
N LEU A 52 8.11 11.24 10.35
CA LEU A 52 9.09 12.32 10.16
C LEU A 52 10.27 12.22 11.15
N ASP A 53 9.99 11.91 12.42
CA ASP A 53 11.02 11.73 13.45
C ASP A 53 11.92 10.52 13.13
N GLU A 54 11.33 9.43 12.61
CA GLU A 54 12.05 8.25 12.15
C GLU A 54 12.94 8.56 10.93
N PHE A 55 12.44 9.35 9.97
CA PHE A 55 13.23 9.82 8.83
C PHE A 55 14.40 10.71 9.26
N GLU A 56 14.17 11.65 10.18
CA GLU A 56 15.24 12.51 10.72
C GLU A 56 16.33 11.67 11.39
N THR A 57 15.93 10.67 12.18
CA THR A 57 16.85 9.72 12.81
C THR A 57 17.68 8.95 11.78
N ALA A 58 17.02 8.43 10.72
CA ALA A 58 17.69 7.71 9.65
C ALA A 58 18.71 8.59 8.89
N LEU A 59 18.36 9.84 8.61
CA LEU A 59 19.26 10.81 8.01
C LEU A 59 20.47 11.12 8.90
N GLY A 60 20.27 11.24 10.21
CA GLY A 60 21.37 11.40 11.18
C GLY A 60 22.36 10.24 11.13
N VAL A 61 21.87 9.00 11.14
CA VAL A 61 22.71 7.79 11.01
C VAL A 61 23.47 7.76 9.69
N LEU A 62 22.83 8.13 8.59
CA LEU A 62 23.50 8.22 7.28
C LEU A 62 24.58 9.30 7.26
N ALA A 63 24.33 10.47 7.85
CA ALA A 63 25.31 11.54 7.97
C ALA A 63 26.54 11.11 8.78
N ASP A 64 26.34 10.42 9.92
CA ASP A 64 27.44 9.89 10.73
C ASP A 64 28.27 8.84 9.99
N ARG A 65 27.62 7.97 9.20
CA ARG A 65 28.31 7.00 8.35
C ARG A 65 29.14 7.69 7.27
N LEU A 66 28.61 8.73 6.63
CA LEU A 66 29.33 9.53 5.64
C LEU A 66 30.53 10.25 6.28
N ALA A 67 30.36 10.83 7.47
CA ALA A 67 31.45 11.46 8.21
C ALA A 67 32.54 10.45 8.63
N SER A 68 32.13 9.24 9.02
CA SER A 68 33.05 8.15 9.41
C SER A 68 33.75 7.50 8.21
N ALA A 69 33.18 7.63 7.01
CA ALA A 69 33.76 7.14 5.75
C ALA A 69 34.74 8.13 5.10
N ALA A 70 34.88 9.35 5.64
CA ALA A 70 35.89 10.29 5.18
C ALA A 70 37.29 9.75 5.50
N PRO A 71 38.19 9.59 4.51
CA PRO A 71 39.55 9.16 4.77
C PRO A 71 40.27 10.21 5.62
N GLY A 72 40.81 9.77 6.76
CA GLY A 72 41.62 10.61 7.64
C GLY A 72 42.76 11.28 6.88
N GLU A 73 42.91 12.57 7.11
CA GLU A 73 43.92 13.44 6.55
C GLU A 73 45.33 12.93 6.88
N ALA A 74 46.02 12.39 5.87
CA ALA A 74 47.46 12.16 5.90
C ALA A 74 48.16 13.42 5.31
N PRO A 75 49.27 13.89 5.91
CA PRO A 75 49.90 15.12 5.48
C PRO A 75 50.57 14.97 4.12
N ALA A 76 50.46 16.05 3.33
CA ALA A 76 50.91 16.18 1.95
C ALA A 76 52.38 15.82 1.71
N ALA A 77 52.65 15.04 0.65
CA ALA A 77 53.90 15.10 -0.10
C ALA A 77 53.73 14.58 -1.54
N ALA A 78 53.96 15.51 -2.48
CA ALA A 78 54.51 15.37 -3.83
C ALA A 78 53.92 14.33 -4.82
N ALA A 79 53.36 14.85 -5.91
CA ALA A 79 53.24 14.15 -7.19
C ALA A 79 54.63 13.78 -7.76
N PRO A 80 54.71 12.75 -8.63
CA PRO A 80 54.74 13.09 -10.04
C PRO A 80 53.85 12.22 -10.94
N SER A 81 53.61 12.79 -12.11
CA SER A 81 52.81 12.33 -13.24
C SER A 81 53.26 10.98 -13.83
N GLY A 82 52.29 10.19 -14.29
CA GLY A 82 52.51 9.00 -15.13
C GLY A 82 51.18 8.46 -15.67
N ALA A 83 51.00 8.58 -16.99
CA ALA A 83 49.90 7.97 -17.72
C ALA A 83 50.02 6.44 -17.72
N GLY A 84 48.88 5.75 -17.57
CA GLY A 84 48.79 4.30 -17.70
C GLY A 84 47.32 3.88 -17.66
N ASP A 85 46.78 3.56 -18.84
CA ASP A 85 45.50 2.89 -18.99
C ASP A 85 45.52 1.56 -18.22
N GLY A 86 44.49 1.36 -17.41
CA GLY A 86 44.30 0.17 -16.60
C GLY A 86 43.02 0.32 -15.80
N ALA A 87 41.89 0.04 -16.45
CA ALA A 87 40.61 -0.14 -15.78
C ALA A 87 40.73 -1.30 -14.78
N SER A 88 41.09 -0.96 -13.53
CA SER A 88 41.05 -1.88 -12.40
C SER A 88 39.66 -1.80 -11.80
N SER A 89 38.88 -2.86 -12.04
CA SER A 89 37.56 -3.08 -11.48
C SER A 89 37.63 -3.01 -9.95
N ALA A 90 37.03 -1.98 -9.37
CA ALA A 90 36.78 -1.94 -7.94
C ALA A 90 35.84 -3.11 -7.56
N PRO A 91 36.11 -3.84 -6.47
CA PRO A 91 35.28 -4.97 -6.08
C PRO A 91 33.86 -4.49 -5.77
N PRO A 92 32.81 -5.26 -6.13
CA PRO A 92 31.46 -4.95 -5.73
C PRO A 92 31.43 -4.87 -4.21
N ALA A 93 30.80 -3.80 -3.69
CA ALA A 93 30.49 -3.67 -2.28
C ALA A 93 29.91 -5.00 -1.79
N ALA A 94 30.53 -5.57 -0.76
CA ALA A 94 30.10 -6.84 -0.18
C ALA A 94 28.62 -6.73 0.20
N ILE A 95 27.80 -7.47 -0.53
CA ILE A 95 26.46 -7.84 -0.12
C ILE A 95 26.64 -8.55 1.23
N PRO A 96 25.91 -8.18 2.30
CA PRO A 96 25.97 -8.96 3.54
C PRO A 96 25.69 -10.43 3.22
N ASP A 97 26.65 -11.29 3.53
CA ASP A 97 26.53 -12.74 3.37
C ASP A 97 25.30 -13.23 4.14
N GLY A 98 24.24 -13.59 3.42
CA GLY A 98 23.06 -14.25 3.99
C GLY A 98 21.70 -13.87 3.41
N ALA A 99 21.57 -12.76 2.69
CA ALA A 99 20.32 -12.43 2.00
C ALA A 99 20.38 -12.92 0.55
N ASP A 100 19.69 -14.03 0.25
CA ASP A 100 19.43 -14.40 -1.13
C ASP A 100 18.63 -13.26 -1.79
N PRO A 101 19.17 -12.54 -2.80
CA PRO A 101 18.47 -11.43 -3.44
C PRO A 101 17.15 -11.86 -4.12
N ASP A 102 16.91 -13.17 -4.24
CA ASP A 102 15.69 -13.75 -4.77
C ASP A 102 14.70 -14.23 -3.70
N GLN A 103 15.01 -14.09 -2.40
CA GLN A 103 14.05 -14.35 -1.34
C GLN A 103 12.96 -13.27 -1.32
N ILE A 104 11.70 -13.71 -1.28
CA ILE A 104 10.54 -12.84 -1.14
C ILE A 104 10.46 -12.37 0.31
N ASP A 105 10.75 -11.09 0.53
CA ASP A 105 10.52 -10.42 1.81
C ASP A 105 9.08 -9.88 1.82
N MET A 106 8.23 -10.48 2.66
CA MET A 106 6.81 -10.15 2.72
C MET A 106 6.56 -8.75 3.27
N ASP A 107 7.33 -8.28 4.24
CA ASP A 107 7.13 -6.95 4.85
C ASP A 107 7.43 -5.86 3.83
N VAL A 108 8.55 -6.01 3.12
CA VAL A 108 8.95 -5.14 2.01
C VAL A 108 7.93 -5.17 0.87
N LEU A 109 7.35 -6.33 0.57
CA LEU A 109 6.32 -6.47 -0.44
C LEU A 109 5.02 -5.79 -0.02
N LEU A 110 4.57 -6.01 1.22
CA LEU A 110 3.36 -5.42 1.80
C LEU A 110 3.41 -3.89 1.73
N GLU A 111 4.51 -3.30 2.20
CA GLU A 111 4.72 -1.86 2.14
C GLU A 111 4.68 -1.34 0.70
N TRP A 112 5.40 -2.01 -0.22
CA TRP A 112 5.43 -1.61 -1.62
C TRP A 112 4.06 -1.69 -2.29
N VAL A 113 3.29 -2.76 -2.04
CA VAL A 113 1.92 -2.94 -2.60
C VAL A 113 0.99 -1.84 -2.09
N ILE A 114 1.04 -1.51 -0.80
CA ILE A 114 0.21 -0.44 -0.23
C ILE A 114 0.54 0.91 -0.90
N ALA A 115 1.83 1.24 -1.01
CA ALA A 115 2.28 2.51 -1.57
C ALA A 115 2.02 2.61 -3.09
N ASN A 116 2.26 1.53 -3.84
CA ASN A 116 2.29 1.57 -5.31
C ASN A 116 1.05 1.00 -6.00
N ILE A 117 0.19 0.28 -5.29
CA ILE A 117 -1.04 -0.33 -5.83
C ILE A 117 -2.26 0.10 -5.02
N GLY A 118 -2.12 0.17 -3.69
CA GLY A 118 -3.19 0.45 -2.74
C GLY A 118 -3.93 1.77 -3.00
N GLU A 119 -3.22 2.87 -3.21
CA GLU A 119 -3.91 4.17 -3.32
C GLU A 119 -4.57 4.43 -4.69
N TRP A 120 -3.95 4.06 -5.80
CA TRP A 120 -4.42 4.47 -7.14
C TRP A 120 -4.95 3.31 -7.99
N ALA A 121 -4.34 2.13 -7.94
CA ALA A 121 -4.75 0.98 -8.75
C ALA A 121 -6.04 0.36 -8.21
N GLN A 122 -6.23 0.33 -6.88
CA GLN A 122 -7.50 -0.08 -6.27
C GLN A 122 -8.69 0.81 -6.65
N ARG A 123 -8.49 2.07 -7.05
CA ARG A 123 -9.57 2.91 -7.60
C ARG A 123 -10.02 2.49 -9.01
N LYS A 124 -9.15 1.81 -9.76
CA LYS A 124 -9.40 1.34 -11.13
C LYS A 124 -9.79 -0.14 -11.19
N LEU A 125 -9.48 -0.89 -10.14
CA LEU A 125 -9.91 -2.28 -9.99
C LEU A 125 -11.43 -2.33 -9.74
N PRO A 126 -12.18 -3.13 -10.50
CA PRO A 126 -13.62 -3.22 -10.32
C PRO A 126 -13.94 -3.73 -8.90
N ARG A 127 -14.74 -2.96 -8.16
CA ARG A 127 -15.30 -3.38 -6.89
C ARG A 127 -16.63 -4.05 -7.14
N SER A 128 -16.64 -5.18 -7.83
CA SER A 128 -17.91 -5.88 -8.03
C SER A 128 -18.30 -6.57 -6.74
N THR A 129 -19.41 -6.10 -6.15
CA THR A 129 -20.02 -6.65 -4.94
C THR A 129 -20.92 -7.87 -5.24
N THR A 130 -21.08 -8.25 -6.52
CA THR A 130 -21.92 -9.37 -6.93
C THR A 130 -21.03 -10.56 -7.28
N SER A 131 -20.84 -11.44 -6.30
CA SER A 131 -20.09 -12.69 -6.45
C SER A 131 -20.92 -13.77 -7.16
N SER A 132 -20.19 -14.60 -7.91
CA SER A 132 -20.50 -15.98 -8.33
C SER A 132 -20.96 -16.26 -9.77
N ALA A 133 -21.33 -15.31 -10.63
CA ALA A 133 -21.80 -15.68 -11.98
C ALA A 133 -21.29 -14.86 -13.18
N ASN A 134 -20.89 -13.59 -13.02
CA ASN A 134 -20.75 -12.67 -14.16
C ASN A 134 -19.37 -12.01 -14.31
N GLY A 135 -18.28 -12.77 -14.16
CA GLY A 135 -16.97 -12.38 -14.70
C GLY A 135 -16.41 -11.04 -14.22
N ALA A 136 -16.77 -10.63 -13.01
CA ALA A 136 -16.38 -9.34 -12.48
C ALA A 136 -15.07 -9.46 -11.71
N ILE A 137 -14.05 -8.82 -12.28
CA ILE A 137 -12.68 -8.68 -11.79
C ILE A 137 -12.68 -8.17 -10.34
N CYS A 138 -12.10 -8.90 -9.38
CA CYS A 138 -12.05 -8.51 -7.97
C CYS A 138 -10.61 -8.56 -7.43
N TRP A 139 -10.29 -7.62 -6.52
CA TRP A 139 -9.07 -7.64 -5.74
C TRP A 139 -9.34 -8.29 -4.39
N CYS A 140 -8.53 -9.27 -3.99
CA CYS A 140 -8.64 -9.87 -2.65
C CYS A 140 -7.93 -9.00 -1.60
N SER A 141 -8.61 -8.68 -0.50
CA SER A 141 -8.02 -7.97 0.65
C SER A 141 -6.88 -8.76 1.29
N GLU A 142 -7.00 -10.08 1.30
CA GLU A 142 -6.04 -11.04 1.85
C GLU A 142 -5.21 -11.68 0.73
N TRP A 143 -4.77 -10.86 -0.23
CA TRP A 143 -3.98 -11.32 -1.39
C TRP A 143 -2.72 -12.10 -1.00
N TYR A 144 -2.17 -11.88 0.20
CA TYR A 144 -0.99 -12.56 0.73
C TYR A 144 -1.23 -14.06 1.01
N GLU A 145 -2.48 -14.52 1.12
CA GLU A 145 -2.82 -15.94 1.24
C GLU A 145 -2.77 -16.66 -0.11
N HIS A 146 -2.62 -15.93 -1.22
CA HIS A 146 -2.49 -16.49 -2.56
C HIS A 146 -1.01 -16.51 -3.01
N PRO A 147 -0.35 -17.68 -3.08
CA PRO A 147 1.08 -17.77 -3.43
C PRO A 147 1.39 -17.26 -4.84
N GLU A 148 0.46 -17.41 -5.79
CA GLU A 148 0.56 -16.83 -7.13
C GLU A 148 0.54 -15.29 -7.07
N ALA A 149 -0.29 -14.71 -6.21
CA ALA A 149 -0.34 -13.26 -6.06
C ALA A 149 0.96 -12.73 -5.47
N VAL A 150 1.49 -13.40 -4.44
CA VAL A 150 2.77 -13.04 -3.81
C VAL A 150 3.90 -13.03 -4.84
N THR A 151 4.03 -14.08 -5.65
CA THR A 151 5.12 -14.19 -6.66
C THR A 151 4.98 -13.17 -7.79
N VAL A 152 3.76 -12.93 -8.28
CA VAL A 152 3.50 -11.92 -9.33
C VAL A 152 3.76 -10.50 -8.81
N LEU A 153 3.29 -10.16 -7.61
CA LEU A 153 3.48 -8.84 -7.02
C LEU A 153 4.95 -8.57 -6.69
N TRP A 154 5.68 -9.60 -6.24
CA TRP A 154 7.14 -9.50 -6.07
C TRP A 154 7.86 -9.22 -7.39
N SER A 155 7.48 -9.91 -8.46
CA SER A 155 8.03 -9.70 -9.80
C SER A 155 7.72 -8.29 -10.35
N LEU A 156 6.51 -7.79 -10.11
CA LEU A 156 6.11 -6.41 -10.42
C LEU A 156 6.97 -5.40 -9.67
N ARG A 157 7.21 -5.61 -8.38
CA ARG A 157 8.09 -4.74 -7.59
C ARG A 157 9.50 -4.69 -8.18
N ARG A 158 10.08 -5.83 -8.55
CA ARG A 158 11.44 -5.88 -9.13
C ARG A 158 11.52 -5.17 -10.47
N SER A 159 10.58 -5.43 -11.37
CA SER A 159 10.52 -4.73 -12.67
C SER A 159 10.29 -3.22 -12.51
N TRP A 160 9.54 -2.78 -11.48
CA TRP A 160 9.38 -1.37 -11.16
C TRP A 160 10.68 -0.73 -10.68
N LEU A 161 11.42 -1.40 -9.79
CA LEU A 161 12.72 -0.95 -9.29
C LEU A 161 13.75 -0.82 -10.41
N GLU A 162 13.71 -1.73 -11.39
CA GLU A 162 14.54 -1.62 -12.59
C GLU A 162 14.11 -0.43 -13.46
N ALA A 163 12.81 -0.20 -13.63
CA ALA A 163 12.30 0.87 -14.49
C ALA A 163 12.50 2.28 -13.90
N VAL A 164 12.42 2.46 -12.58
CA VAL A 164 12.46 3.79 -11.94
C VAL A 164 13.84 4.46 -12.04
N VAL A 165 14.92 3.68 -12.11
CA VAL A 165 16.28 4.21 -12.25
C VAL A 165 16.65 4.52 -13.70
N GLN A 166 15.85 4.07 -14.67
CA GLN A 166 16.12 4.24 -16.09
C GLN A 166 15.50 5.54 -16.63
N PRO A 167 16.24 6.32 -17.45
CA PRO A 167 15.70 7.53 -18.04
C PRO A 167 14.73 7.25 -19.19
N GLY A 168 13.92 8.25 -19.56
CA GLY A 168 13.08 8.21 -20.76
C GLY A 168 11.81 7.39 -20.58
N ALA A 169 11.54 6.48 -21.53
CA ALA A 169 10.25 5.78 -21.64
C ALA A 169 10.15 4.50 -20.78
N ALA A 170 11.15 4.17 -19.97
CA ALA A 170 11.22 2.92 -19.22
C ALA A 170 9.99 2.69 -18.31
N MET A 171 9.52 3.74 -17.64
CA MET A 171 8.31 3.65 -16.81
C MET A 171 7.04 3.38 -17.64
N ALA A 172 6.93 3.94 -18.85
CA ALA A 172 5.81 3.66 -19.74
C ALA A 172 5.84 2.20 -20.24
N VAL A 173 7.03 1.66 -20.50
CA VAL A 173 7.24 0.25 -20.84
C VAL A 173 6.86 -0.64 -19.66
N TYR A 174 7.28 -0.30 -18.43
CA TYR A 174 6.88 -1.01 -17.22
C TYR A 174 5.35 -1.17 -17.13
N PHE A 175 4.62 -0.08 -17.30
CA PHE A 175 3.17 -0.12 -17.23
C PHE A 175 2.53 -0.97 -18.33
N ARG A 176 3.01 -0.81 -19.56
CA ARG A 176 2.49 -1.51 -20.76
C ARG A 176 2.74 -3.01 -20.71
N ASP A 177 3.96 -3.41 -20.37
CA ASP A 177 4.43 -4.79 -20.57
C ASP A 177 4.29 -5.64 -19.31
N PHE A 178 4.34 -5.04 -18.11
CA PHE A 178 4.31 -5.78 -16.85
C PHE A 178 3.08 -5.43 -16.02
N PHE A 179 2.90 -4.16 -15.66
CA PHE A 179 1.89 -3.77 -14.67
C PHE A 179 0.46 -4.14 -15.09
N TYR A 180 -0.03 -3.63 -16.22
CA TYR A 180 -1.41 -3.87 -16.62
C TYR A 180 -1.69 -5.34 -16.98
N PRO A 181 -0.83 -6.06 -17.71
CA PRO A 181 -1.05 -7.48 -18.01
C PRO A 181 -1.07 -8.36 -16.76
N LEU A 182 -0.12 -8.18 -15.84
CA LEU A 182 -0.03 -9.00 -14.63
C LEU A 182 -1.15 -8.69 -13.64
N LEU A 183 -1.51 -7.41 -13.47
CA LEU A 183 -2.64 -7.03 -12.62
C LEU A 183 -3.97 -7.57 -13.16
N ARG A 184 -4.14 -7.58 -14.49
CA ARG A 184 -5.29 -8.21 -15.15
C ARG A 184 -5.32 -9.71 -14.90
N ASN A 185 -4.18 -10.40 -14.95
CA ASN A 185 -4.11 -11.85 -14.68
C ASN A 185 -4.58 -12.17 -13.25
N LEU A 186 -4.07 -11.44 -12.25
CA LEU A 186 -4.45 -11.65 -10.85
C LEU A 186 -5.97 -11.53 -10.62
N THR A 187 -6.58 -10.60 -11.34
CA THR A 187 -7.97 -10.21 -11.16
C THR A 187 -8.88 -10.80 -12.26
N ASP A 188 -8.36 -11.69 -13.10
CA ASP A 188 -9.12 -12.37 -14.15
C ASP A 188 -10.17 -13.32 -13.54
N PRO A 189 -11.32 -13.57 -14.21
CA PRO A 189 -12.28 -14.56 -13.74
C PRO A 189 -11.73 -16.00 -13.61
N ALA A 190 -10.62 -16.32 -14.29
CA ALA A 190 -9.86 -17.56 -14.11
C ALA A 190 -8.57 -17.38 -13.29
N GLY A 191 -8.36 -16.20 -12.72
CA GLY A 191 -7.19 -15.83 -11.93
C GLY A 191 -7.28 -16.28 -10.47
N PRO A 192 -6.22 -16.08 -9.68
CA PRO A 192 -6.15 -16.55 -8.28
C PRO A 192 -7.23 -15.96 -7.38
N PHE A 193 -7.79 -14.79 -7.71
CA PHE A 193 -8.83 -14.15 -6.92
C PHE A 193 -10.25 -14.54 -7.32
N TYR A 194 -10.46 -15.50 -8.24
CA TYR A 194 -11.78 -15.79 -8.81
C TYR A 194 -12.87 -16.13 -7.78
N ALA A 195 -12.51 -16.76 -6.66
CA ALA A 195 -13.43 -17.15 -5.59
C ALA A 195 -13.60 -16.06 -4.51
N CYS A 196 -12.74 -15.04 -4.52
CA CYS A 196 -12.72 -13.98 -3.53
C CYS A 196 -13.72 -12.87 -3.88
N THR A 197 -14.19 -12.17 -2.88
CA THR A 197 -14.97 -10.93 -3.02
C THR A 197 -14.23 -9.79 -2.31
N PRO A 198 -14.61 -8.52 -2.54
CA PRO A 198 -14.00 -7.41 -1.81
C PRO A 198 -14.08 -7.55 -0.28
N ASP A 199 -15.07 -8.29 0.23
CA ASP A 199 -15.35 -8.42 1.66
C ASP A 199 -15.08 -9.85 2.19
N LYS A 200 -14.72 -10.82 1.33
CA LYS A 200 -14.56 -12.23 1.72
C LYS A 200 -13.43 -12.92 0.94
N HIS A 201 -12.48 -13.48 1.68
CA HIS A 201 -11.47 -14.40 1.15
C HIS A 201 -11.98 -15.86 1.19
N ASP A 202 -11.61 -16.66 0.19
CA ASP A 202 -11.86 -18.11 0.15
C ASP A 202 -10.51 -18.87 0.11
N PRO A 203 -10.02 -19.35 1.28
CA PRO A 203 -8.76 -20.09 1.37
C PRO A 203 -8.87 -21.51 0.81
N GLU A 204 -10.09 -22.00 0.56
CA GLU A 204 -10.35 -23.36 0.07
C GLU A 204 -10.55 -23.46 -1.44
N ALA A 205 -10.34 -22.38 -2.20
CA ALA A 205 -10.22 -22.40 -3.65
C ALA A 205 -8.97 -23.20 -4.05
N LYS A 206 -9.06 -24.53 -3.93
CA LYS A 206 -7.94 -25.46 -4.07
C LYS A 206 -7.47 -25.46 -5.52
N PHE A 207 -6.22 -25.05 -5.69
CA PHE A 207 -5.44 -25.33 -6.89
C PHE A 207 -5.48 -26.80 -7.23
N VAL A 208 -5.33 -27.11 -8.53
CA VAL A 208 -5.25 -28.50 -9.01
C VAL A 208 -4.20 -29.22 -8.15
N PRO A 209 -4.57 -30.31 -7.45
CA PRO A 209 -3.65 -30.98 -6.55
C PRO A 209 -2.40 -31.39 -7.32
N VAL A 210 -1.24 -30.96 -6.82
CA VAL A 210 0.05 -31.41 -7.34
C VAL A 210 0.18 -32.87 -6.94
N VAL A 211 -0.21 -33.77 -7.83
CA VAL A 211 0.09 -35.20 -7.67
C VAL A 211 1.60 -35.34 -7.88
N PRO A 212 2.37 -35.76 -6.86
CA PRO A 212 3.81 -35.98 -7.04
C PRO A 212 4.01 -36.98 -8.18
N ALA A 213 5.03 -36.79 -9.01
CA ALA A 213 5.30 -37.65 -10.16
C ALA A 213 5.44 -39.15 -9.79
N SER A 214 5.67 -39.47 -8.51
CA SER A 214 5.70 -40.82 -7.95
C SER A 214 4.33 -41.51 -7.82
N PHE A 215 3.21 -40.85 -8.16
CA PHE A 215 1.85 -41.41 -8.02
C PHE A 215 1.01 -41.34 -9.31
N ARG A 216 1.64 -41.29 -10.49
CA ARG A 216 0.92 -41.52 -11.75
C ARG A 216 0.80 -43.05 -11.97
N PRO A 217 -0.41 -43.63 -12.01
CA PRO A 217 -0.61 -45.08 -12.20
C PRO A 217 -0.15 -45.55 -13.58
#